data_AF-A0A6A4RV32-F1
#
_entry.id   AF-A0A6A4RV32-F1
#
_cell.length_a   1.000
_cell.length_b   1.000
_cell.length_c   1.000
_cell.angle_alpha   90.00
_cell.angle_beta   90.00
_cell.angle_gamma   90.00
#
_symmetry.space_group_name_H-M   'P 1'
#
loop_
_entity.id
_entity.type
_entity.pdbx_description
1 polymer ?
#
loop_
_entity_poly.entity_id
_entity_poly.type
_entity_poly.pdbx_seq_one_letter_code
_entity_poly.pdbx_strand_id
1 'polypeptide(L)'
;MAEKNVVLDQTGDLSQVRQKKVRYLSASADPPPQSAPTEATGQKNKEILNGMFPPRDWEEGNQLWLQQVSSAPCTRTDVLNLEDLLNRKLEQRQARRKGICPVRRELFSQCFDELIRQVTINCAERGLLLLRARDESQMTIAAFQTLYESSVAFGMRKALQDEQGEAVMKKSISDLETEIHGLKKKLNKEKAKCEAIEKRENEKRQSEERKYTTELQFLTKTNLQLEYYLLLMERLSNICKPVAQKTPGNQREANEKIQDERLRPTQETTDEATTDQKVSAGEALDRRNIWEPSVYYALGKESFHFAGHDISIRAWVTATDLPDILSNLTFNLLRNTKGRSRYTPQVAALSWGQDLERDFPHASHHYDYVLAADVVYHHSCLEELLGTMRHFCRPGSRTTLLWANKVRFQSDLRFTESFASSFNTSLLAELPQQEVRIYKATAKE
;
A
#
# COMPACT_ATOMS: atom_id res chain seq x y z
N MET A 1 16.09 -41.58 -32.29
CA MET A 1 15.17 -41.74 -31.15
C MET A 1 15.11 -43.22 -30.81
N ALA A 2 15.00 -43.58 -29.52
CA ALA A 2 14.92 -44.97 -29.09
C ALA A 2 13.69 -45.16 -28.18
N GLU A 3 12.78 -46.04 -28.58
CA GLU A 3 11.62 -46.42 -27.77
C GLU A 3 11.91 -47.73 -27.03
N LYS A 4 11.47 -47.83 -25.78
CA LYS A 4 11.46 -49.09 -25.02
C LYS A 4 10.12 -49.24 -24.31
N ASN A 5 9.41 -50.31 -24.64
CA ASN A 5 8.30 -50.79 -23.83
C ASN A 5 8.89 -51.33 -22.52
N VAL A 6 8.31 -50.93 -21.38
CA VAL A 6 8.67 -51.45 -20.06
C VAL A 6 7.41 -52.04 -19.44
N VAL A 7 7.42 -53.36 -19.25
CA VAL A 7 6.41 -54.06 -18.44
C VAL A 7 6.93 -54.07 -17.00
N LEU A 8 6.08 -53.70 -16.05
CA LEU A 8 6.33 -53.88 -14.62
C LEU A 8 5.48 -55.04 -14.09
N ASP A 9 5.90 -55.57 -12.95
CA ASP A 9 5.87 -57.00 -12.63
C ASP A 9 4.48 -57.62 -12.33
N GLN A 10 4.49 -58.95 -12.20
CA GLN A 10 3.36 -59.86 -12.03
C GLN A 10 2.61 -59.66 -10.70
N THR A 11 1.59 -58.81 -10.69
CA THR A 11 0.44 -58.98 -9.77
C THR A 11 -0.75 -59.55 -10.54
N GLY A 12 -1.28 -60.67 -10.04
CA GLY A 12 -2.25 -61.51 -10.77
C GLY A 12 -3.68 -60.99 -10.78
N ASP A 13 -3.94 -59.84 -11.39
CA ASP A 13 -5.28 -59.34 -11.71
C ASP A 13 -5.37 -58.96 -13.20
N LEU A 14 -6.37 -59.47 -13.91
CA LEU A 14 -6.53 -59.31 -15.36
C LEU A 14 -7.47 -58.15 -15.76
N SER A 15 -7.68 -57.19 -14.85
CA SER A 15 -8.49 -55.99 -15.11
C SER A 15 -7.64 -54.76 -15.53
N GLN A 16 -7.55 -54.53 -16.85
CA GLN A 16 -6.89 -53.37 -17.50
C GLN A 16 -5.37 -53.20 -17.28
N VAL A 17 -4.55 -54.04 -17.93
CA VAL A 17 -3.11 -53.78 -18.12
C VAL A 17 -2.89 -52.57 -19.05
N ARG A 18 -2.87 -51.36 -18.49
CA ARG A 18 -2.55 -50.12 -19.22
C ARG A 18 -1.04 -50.03 -19.48
N GLN A 19 -0.63 -50.21 -20.74
CA GLN A 19 0.78 -50.09 -21.14
C GLN A 19 1.28 -48.64 -20.98
N LYS A 20 2.26 -48.42 -20.09
CA LYS A 20 2.99 -47.14 -19.99
C LYS A 20 4.16 -47.11 -20.96
N LYS A 21 4.28 -46.05 -21.77
CA LYS A 21 5.42 -45.82 -22.67
C LYS A 21 6.35 -44.75 -22.11
N VAL A 22 7.65 -45.05 -22.07
CA VAL A 22 8.69 -44.12 -21.60
C VAL A 22 9.37 -43.46 -22.78
N ARG A 23 9.31 -42.13 -22.85
CA ARG A 23 9.86 -41.31 -23.95
C ARG A 23 11.06 -40.51 -23.46
N TYR A 24 12.26 -40.96 -23.84
CA TYR A 24 13.52 -40.29 -23.52
C TYR A 24 13.80 -39.14 -24.51
N LEU A 25 14.29 -38.01 -24.00
CA LEU A 25 14.85 -36.93 -24.82
C LEU A 25 16.38 -37.11 -24.95
N SER A 26 16.85 -37.35 -26.18
CA SER A 26 18.23 -37.14 -26.60
C SER A 26 18.25 -36.56 -28.03
N ALA A 27 19.26 -35.76 -28.34
CA ALA A 27 19.45 -35.17 -29.68
C ALA A 27 20.36 -36.02 -30.60
N SER A 28 21.00 -37.05 -30.07
CA SER A 28 21.90 -37.99 -30.77
C SER A 28 21.29 -39.39 -30.87
N ALA A 29 21.72 -40.14 -31.88
CA ALA A 29 21.15 -41.44 -32.27
C ALA A 29 22.20 -42.56 -32.37
N ASP A 30 23.33 -42.41 -31.69
CA ASP A 30 24.44 -43.36 -31.66
C ASP A 30 24.45 -44.18 -30.36
N PRO A 31 24.91 -45.45 -30.39
CA PRO A 31 25.07 -46.27 -29.19
C PRO A 31 26.25 -45.78 -28.34
N PRO A 32 26.17 -45.88 -26.99
CA PRO A 32 27.25 -45.43 -26.11
C PRO A 32 28.50 -46.32 -26.25
N PRO A 33 29.72 -45.75 -26.22
CA PRO A 33 30.96 -46.53 -26.23
C PRO A 33 31.13 -47.35 -24.93
N GLN A 34 31.87 -48.45 -25.03
CA GLN A 34 32.02 -49.43 -23.94
C GLN A 34 32.99 -48.97 -22.84
N SER A 35 32.51 -48.18 -21.90
CA SER A 35 33.11 -48.00 -20.58
C SER A 35 32.02 -47.96 -19.51
N ALA A 36 31.65 -49.14 -19.02
CA ALA A 36 30.54 -49.30 -18.07
C ALA A 36 30.85 -48.62 -16.72
N PRO A 37 30.02 -47.67 -16.25
CA PRO A 37 29.91 -47.38 -14.83
C PRO A 37 29.40 -48.64 -14.12
N THR A 38 29.81 -48.88 -12.87
CA THR A 38 29.15 -49.88 -12.02
C THR A 38 27.65 -49.57 -11.94
N GLU A 39 26.81 -50.58 -12.17
CA GLU A 39 25.36 -50.37 -12.39
C GLU A 39 24.67 -49.62 -11.25
N ALA A 40 25.09 -49.89 -9.99
CA ALA A 40 24.64 -49.17 -8.80
C ALA A 40 24.88 -47.64 -8.87
N THR A 41 25.97 -47.20 -9.50
CA THR A 41 26.29 -45.78 -9.69
C THR A 41 25.36 -45.13 -10.72
N GLY A 42 25.05 -45.85 -11.81
CA GLY A 42 24.08 -45.40 -12.82
C GLY A 42 22.66 -45.29 -12.25
N GLN A 43 22.25 -46.27 -11.44
CA GLN A 43 20.96 -46.28 -10.75
C GLN A 43 20.83 -45.09 -9.78
N LYS A 44 21.83 -44.89 -8.90
CA LYS A 44 21.88 -43.77 -7.95
C LYS A 44 21.83 -42.41 -8.64
N ASN A 45 22.57 -42.22 -9.74
CA ASN A 45 22.53 -40.98 -10.52
C ASN A 45 21.15 -40.75 -11.16
N LYS A 46 20.46 -41.80 -11.61
CA LYS A 46 19.09 -41.70 -12.16
C LYS A 46 18.07 -41.29 -11.09
N GLU A 47 18.18 -41.82 -9.88
CA GLU A 47 17.34 -41.43 -8.73
C GLU A 47 17.56 -39.96 -8.36
N ILE A 48 18.82 -39.51 -8.27
CA ILE A 48 19.16 -38.11 -7.99
C ILE A 48 18.61 -37.19 -9.09
N LEU A 49 18.82 -37.52 -10.37
CA LEU A 49 18.29 -36.73 -11.49
C LEU A 49 16.76 -36.60 -11.47
N ASN A 50 16.03 -37.69 -11.18
CA ASN A 50 14.57 -37.65 -11.05
C ASN A 50 14.10 -36.83 -9.83
N GLY A 51 14.90 -36.75 -8.76
CA GLY A 51 14.62 -35.89 -7.61
C GLY A 51 14.93 -34.41 -7.86
N MET A 52 15.92 -34.10 -8.70
CA MET A 52 16.25 -32.73 -9.13
C MET A 52 15.28 -32.21 -10.21
N PHE A 53 14.81 -33.12 -11.06
CA PHE A 53 13.95 -32.85 -12.21
C PHE A 53 12.84 -33.92 -12.29
N PRO A 54 11.68 -33.68 -11.64
CA PRO A 54 10.59 -34.65 -11.60
C PRO A 54 10.18 -35.13 -13.01
N PRO A 55 10.03 -36.46 -13.21
CA PRO A 55 9.45 -37.01 -14.43
C PRO A 55 8.08 -36.38 -14.73
N ARG A 56 7.79 -36.18 -16.02
CA ARG A 56 6.51 -35.62 -16.49
C ARG A 56 5.69 -36.71 -17.17
N ASP A 57 4.48 -36.94 -16.70
CA ASP A 57 3.48 -37.76 -17.37
C ASP A 57 2.33 -36.95 -17.97
N TRP A 58 1.73 -37.50 -19.04
CA TRP A 58 0.53 -36.98 -19.69
C TRP A 58 -0.22 -38.12 -20.38
N GLU A 59 -1.51 -37.92 -20.61
CA GLU A 59 -2.33 -38.83 -21.42
C GLU A 59 -2.46 -38.29 -22.85
N GLU A 60 -2.20 -39.14 -23.83
CA GLU A 60 -2.32 -38.81 -25.26
C GLU A 60 -2.78 -40.06 -26.02
N GLY A 61 -3.98 -40.02 -26.60
CA GLY A 61 -4.53 -41.14 -27.38
C GLY A 61 -4.78 -42.42 -26.57
N ASN A 62 -5.38 -42.30 -25.37
CA ASN A 62 -5.64 -43.41 -24.44
C ASN A 62 -4.36 -44.15 -23.96
N GLN A 63 -3.18 -43.52 -24.10
CA GLN A 63 -1.89 -44.02 -23.63
C GLN A 63 -1.30 -43.05 -22.60
N LEU A 64 -0.76 -43.61 -21.52
CA LEU A 64 -0.01 -42.87 -20.49
C LEU A 64 1.46 -42.80 -20.89
N TRP A 65 1.93 -41.59 -21.15
CA TRP A 65 3.32 -41.30 -21.47
C TRP A 65 4.09 -40.88 -20.23
N LEU A 66 5.39 -41.22 -20.18
CA LEU A 66 6.31 -40.75 -19.13
C LEU A 66 7.61 -40.25 -19.75
N GLN A 67 7.93 -38.98 -19.52
CA GLN A 67 9.21 -38.37 -19.84
C GLN A 67 10.11 -38.37 -18.61
N GLN A 68 11.25 -39.06 -18.70
CA GLN A 68 12.31 -39.04 -17.69
C GLN A 68 13.52 -38.26 -18.20
N VAL A 69 14.29 -37.67 -17.28
CA VAL A 69 15.54 -36.99 -17.62
C VAL A 69 16.59 -38.01 -18.07
N SER A 70 17.34 -37.64 -19.12
CA SER A 70 18.39 -38.50 -19.67
C SER A 70 19.55 -38.67 -18.68
N SER A 71 19.85 -39.92 -18.32
CA SER A 71 21.05 -40.30 -17.57
C SER A 71 22.28 -40.54 -18.48
N ALA A 72 22.20 -40.19 -19.77
CA ALA A 72 23.32 -40.36 -20.70
C ALA A 72 24.45 -39.35 -20.40
N PRO A 73 25.72 -39.79 -20.37
CA PRO A 73 26.88 -38.91 -20.18
C PRO A 73 27.02 -37.92 -21.33
N CYS A 74 27.70 -36.79 -21.06
CA CYS A 74 27.89 -35.70 -22.00
C CYS A 74 29.29 -35.73 -22.62
N THR A 75 29.40 -35.57 -23.95
CA THR A 75 30.68 -35.37 -24.64
C THR A 75 31.00 -33.88 -24.83
N ARG A 76 32.25 -33.56 -25.16
CA ARG A 76 32.64 -32.19 -25.54
C ARG A 76 31.83 -31.65 -26.73
N THR A 77 31.44 -32.53 -27.66
CA THR A 77 30.66 -32.17 -28.85
C THR A 77 29.23 -31.77 -28.48
N ASP A 78 28.62 -32.44 -27.51
CA ASP A 78 27.26 -32.12 -27.03
C ASP A 78 27.19 -30.72 -26.38
N VAL A 79 28.25 -30.30 -25.68
CA VAL A 79 28.34 -28.95 -25.10
C VAL A 79 28.42 -27.87 -26.20
N LEU A 80 29.18 -28.09 -27.27
CA LEU A 80 29.24 -27.18 -28.41
C LEU A 80 27.91 -27.13 -29.16
N ASN A 81 27.27 -28.28 -29.37
CA ASN A 81 25.93 -28.37 -29.95
C ASN A 81 24.86 -27.63 -29.11
N LEU A 82 24.99 -27.64 -27.78
CA LEU A 82 24.12 -26.91 -26.85
C LEU A 82 24.31 -25.39 -26.95
N GLU A 83 25.56 -24.91 -27.09
CA GLU A 83 25.86 -23.49 -27.32
C GLU A 83 25.29 -23.00 -28.66
N ASP A 84 25.53 -23.73 -29.76
CA ASP A 84 24.97 -23.42 -31.08
C ASP A 84 23.44 -23.44 -31.08
N LEU A 85 22.83 -24.40 -30.36
CA LEU A 85 21.38 -24.47 -30.19
C LEU A 85 20.84 -23.27 -29.40
N LEU A 86 21.48 -22.88 -28.29
CA LEU A 86 21.09 -21.71 -27.50
C LEU A 86 21.19 -20.43 -28.33
N ASN A 87 22.31 -20.22 -29.03
CA ASN A 87 22.52 -19.05 -29.88
C ASN A 87 21.46 -18.97 -30.99
N ARG A 88 21.23 -20.07 -31.72
CA ARG A 88 20.15 -20.17 -32.73
C ARG A 88 18.77 -19.91 -32.14
N LYS A 89 18.47 -20.37 -30.91
CA LYS A 89 17.17 -20.12 -30.27
C LYS A 89 16.99 -18.68 -29.79
N LEU A 90 18.05 -18.04 -29.30
CA LEU A 90 18.05 -16.62 -28.95
C LEU A 90 17.75 -15.74 -30.18
N GLU A 91 18.34 -16.07 -31.34
CA GLU A 91 18.08 -15.36 -32.60
C GLU A 91 16.68 -15.66 -33.16
N GLN A 92 16.28 -16.94 -33.26
CA GLN A 92 14.94 -17.35 -33.71
C GLN A 92 13.80 -16.75 -32.88
N ARG A 93 14.02 -16.51 -31.59
CA ARG A 93 13.04 -15.89 -30.68
C ARG A 93 13.27 -14.38 -30.46
N GLN A 94 14.17 -13.75 -31.22
CA GLN A 94 14.48 -12.31 -31.17
C GLN A 94 14.79 -11.79 -29.75
N ALA A 95 15.56 -12.57 -28.98
CA ALA A 95 15.90 -12.26 -27.59
C ALA A 95 16.75 -10.97 -27.48
N ARG A 96 16.33 -10.03 -26.61
CA ARG A 96 17.03 -8.75 -26.44
C ARG A 96 18.43 -8.96 -25.84
N ARG A 97 19.47 -8.47 -26.52
CA ARG A 97 20.88 -8.56 -26.08
C ARG A 97 21.18 -7.73 -24.81
N LYS A 98 20.42 -6.66 -24.54
CA LYS A 98 20.53 -5.81 -23.34
C LYS A 98 19.18 -5.65 -22.63
N GLY A 99 19.21 -5.35 -21.33
CA GLY A 99 18.02 -5.17 -20.50
C GLY A 99 17.31 -6.47 -20.10
N ILE A 100 16.19 -6.33 -19.40
CA ILE A 100 15.32 -7.45 -18.98
C ILE A 100 14.61 -8.01 -20.22
N CYS A 101 14.60 -9.34 -20.35
CA CYS A 101 13.99 -10.06 -21.48
C CYS A 101 13.49 -11.44 -21.03
N PRO A 102 12.17 -11.70 -21.01
CA PRO A 102 11.62 -12.99 -20.59
C PRO A 102 12.14 -14.17 -21.43
N VAL A 103 12.10 -14.05 -22.76
CA VAL A 103 12.62 -15.04 -23.71
C VAL A 103 14.07 -15.42 -23.41
N ARG A 104 14.93 -14.44 -23.12
CA ARG A 104 16.33 -14.71 -22.75
C ARG A 104 16.42 -15.44 -21.41
N ARG A 105 15.67 -14.99 -20.39
CA ARG A 105 15.64 -15.63 -19.06
C ARG A 105 15.18 -17.09 -19.15
N GLU A 106 14.16 -17.37 -19.97
CA GLU A 106 13.63 -18.71 -20.22
C GLU A 106 14.68 -19.62 -20.87
N LEU A 107 15.26 -19.21 -22.00
CA LEU A 107 16.25 -20.01 -22.74
C LEU A 107 17.53 -20.25 -21.93
N PHE A 108 18.01 -19.25 -21.17
CA PHE A 108 19.15 -19.44 -20.28
C PHE A 108 18.81 -20.35 -19.08
N SER A 109 17.58 -20.34 -18.56
CA SER A 109 17.17 -21.29 -17.52
C SER A 109 17.16 -22.72 -18.05
N GLN A 110 16.58 -22.97 -19.22
CA GLN A 110 16.56 -24.28 -19.86
C GLN A 110 17.99 -24.80 -20.16
N CYS A 111 18.88 -23.93 -20.61
CA CYS A 111 20.30 -24.28 -20.81
C CYS A 111 20.99 -24.60 -19.47
N PHE A 112 20.74 -23.82 -18.41
CA PHE A 112 21.36 -24.05 -17.11
C PHE A 112 20.83 -25.33 -16.44
N ASP A 113 19.56 -25.70 -16.65
CA ASP A 113 19.00 -26.98 -16.21
C ASP A 113 19.68 -28.18 -16.90
N GLU A 114 19.96 -28.07 -18.21
CA GLU A 114 20.75 -29.08 -18.94
C GLU A 114 22.20 -29.12 -18.47
N LEU A 115 22.85 -27.97 -18.21
CA LEU A 115 24.19 -27.95 -17.61
C LEU A 115 24.21 -28.60 -16.21
N ILE A 116 23.18 -28.37 -15.39
CA ILE A 116 23.01 -29.05 -14.10
C ILE A 116 22.87 -30.57 -14.32
N ARG A 117 22.05 -31.04 -15.28
CA ARG A 117 21.95 -32.47 -15.63
C ARG A 117 23.32 -33.07 -15.98
N GLN A 118 24.06 -32.44 -16.90
CA GLN A 118 25.38 -32.90 -17.34
C GLN A 118 26.38 -32.93 -16.18
N VAL A 119 26.39 -31.90 -15.34
CA VAL A 119 27.27 -31.82 -14.17
C VAL A 119 26.91 -32.87 -13.13
N THR A 120 25.63 -33.13 -12.86
CA THR A 120 25.17 -34.18 -11.93
C THR A 120 25.64 -35.57 -12.34
N ILE A 121 25.61 -35.89 -13.64
CA ILE A 121 26.06 -37.20 -14.15
C ILE A 121 27.57 -37.38 -13.93
N ASN A 122 28.35 -36.30 -14.07
CA ASN A 122 29.79 -36.30 -13.85
C ASN A 122 30.18 -36.26 -12.35
N CYS A 123 29.39 -35.59 -11.50
CA CYS A 123 29.52 -35.53 -10.04
C CYS A 123 28.22 -34.99 -9.43
N ALA A 124 27.48 -35.87 -8.75
CA ALA A 124 26.15 -35.56 -8.25
C ALA A 124 26.14 -34.46 -7.17
N GLU A 125 27.19 -34.42 -6.35
CA GLU A 125 27.39 -33.46 -5.27
C GLU A 125 27.51 -32.03 -5.82
N ARG A 126 28.26 -31.87 -6.92
CA ARG A 126 28.43 -30.59 -7.63
C ARG A 126 27.17 -30.19 -8.37
N GLY A 127 26.43 -31.15 -8.93
CA GLY A 127 25.11 -30.90 -9.53
C GLY A 127 24.08 -30.40 -8.50
N LEU A 128 24.02 -31.03 -7.33
CA LEU A 128 23.16 -30.62 -6.21
C LEU A 128 23.56 -29.25 -5.63
N LEU A 129 24.85 -28.87 -5.68
CA LEU A 129 25.29 -27.53 -5.30
C LEU A 129 24.86 -26.47 -6.30
N LEU A 130 25.01 -26.72 -7.61
CA LEU A 130 24.54 -25.81 -8.67
C LEU A 130 23.02 -25.63 -8.63
N LEU A 131 22.26 -26.69 -8.33
CA LEU A 131 20.81 -26.62 -8.15
C LEU A 131 20.42 -25.68 -7.00
N ARG A 132 21.09 -25.76 -5.85
CA ARG A 132 20.85 -24.82 -4.73
C ARG A 132 21.14 -23.39 -5.12
N ALA A 133 22.28 -23.13 -5.77
CA ALA A 133 22.65 -21.79 -6.23
C ALA A 133 21.68 -21.23 -7.29
N ARG A 134 21.13 -22.10 -8.16
CA ARG A 134 20.04 -21.75 -9.10
C ARG A 134 18.80 -21.29 -8.32
N ASP A 135 18.34 -22.09 -7.37
CA ASP A 135 17.08 -21.86 -6.67
C ASP A 135 17.16 -20.65 -5.73
N GLU A 136 18.29 -20.45 -5.06
CA GLU A 136 18.63 -19.23 -4.30
C GLU A 136 18.63 -17.98 -5.19
N SER A 137 19.23 -18.06 -6.37
CA SER A 137 19.23 -16.97 -7.36
C SER A 137 17.83 -16.67 -7.88
N GLN A 138 17.01 -17.70 -8.12
CA GLN A 138 15.61 -17.54 -8.55
C GLN A 138 14.75 -16.90 -7.45
N MET A 139 14.91 -17.33 -6.20
CA MET A 139 14.25 -16.75 -5.02
C MET A 139 14.64 -15.28 -4.83
N THR A 140 15.92 -14.95 -4.96
CA THR A 140 16.45 -13.58 -4.88
C THR A 140 15.84 -12.68 -5.97
N ILE A 141 15.78 -13.14 -7.22
CA ILE A 141 15.16 -12.38 -8.31
C ILE A 141 13.64 -12.24 -8.09
N ALA A 142 12.97 -13.24 -7.53
CA ALA A 142 11.55 -13.16 -7.19
C ALA A 142 11.28 -12.11 -6.10
N ALA A 143 12.10 -12.06 -5.05
CA ALA A 143 12.01 -11.04 -4.00
C ALA A 143 12.21 -9.62 -4.56
N PHE A 144 13.23 -9.41 -5.40
CA PHE A 144 13.43 -8.12 -6.07
C PHE A 144 12.28 -7.75 -7.02
N GLN A 145 11.66 -8.72 -7.69
CA GLN A 145 10.47 -8.48 -8.51
C GLN A 145 9.28 -8.01 -7.66
N THR A 146 8.98 -8.67 -6.54
CA THR A 146 7.91 -8.25 -5.63
C THR A 146 8.16 -6.84 -5.05
N LEU A 147 9.42 -6.52 -4.70
CA LEU A 147 9.80 -5.19 -4.21
C LEU A 147 9.67 -4.11 -5.29
N TYR A 148 10.02 -4.42 -6.54
CA TYR A 148 9.81 -3.52 -7.69
C TYR A 148 8.32 -3.28 -7.95
N GLU A 149 7.50 -4.34 -7.98
CA GLU A 149 6.04 -4.23 -8.17
C GLU A 149 5.40 -3.40 -7.04
N SER A 150 5.84 -3.60 -5.80
CA SER A 150 5.38 -2.83 -4.63
C SER A 150 5.80 -1.35 -4.64
N SER A 151 7.03 -1.04 -5.06
CA SER A 151 7.51 0.35 -5.14
C SER A 151 6.86 1.14 -6.27
N VAL A 152 6.59 0.51 -7.42
CA VAL A 152 5.76 1.10 -8.49
C VAL A 152 4.35 1.38 -7.99
N ALA A 153 3.70 0.43 -7.30
CA ALA A 153 2.37 0.61 -6.72
C ALA A 153 2.32 1.65 -5.59
N PHE A 154 3.42 1.89 -4.87
CA PHE A 154 3.55 3.01 -3.94
C PHE A 154 3.62 4.35 -4.70
N GLY A 155 4.50 4.46 -5.69
CA GLY A 155 4.65 5.69 -6.50
C GLY A 155 3.34 6.12 -7.18
N MET A 156 2.60 5.18 -7.76
CA MET A 156 1.29 5.43 -8.37
C MET A 156 0.26 5.93 -7.34
N ARG A 157 0.19 5.32 -6.15
CA ARG A 157 -0.71 5.77 -5.07
C ARG A 157 -0.34 7.16 -4.56
N LYS A 158 0.96 7.48 -4.45
CA LYS A 158 1.42 8.79 -4.00
C LYS A 158 1.04 9.90 -4.98
N ALA A 159 1.29 9.69 -6.28
CA ALA A 159 0.89 10.64 -7.33
C ALA A 159 -0.62 10.91 -7.31
N LEU A 160 -1.45 9.87 -7.25
CA LEU A 160 -2.91 10.00 -7.18
C LEU A 160 -3.38 10.73 -5.91
N GLN A 161 -2.71 10.53 -4.77
CA GLN A 161 -3.00 11.26 -3.54
C GLN A 161 -2.68 12.76 -3.68
N ASP A 162 -1.59 13.11 -4.35
CA ASP A 162 -1.18 14.50 -4.55
C ASP A 162 -2.10 15.22 -5.56
N GLU A 163 -2.54 14.55 -6.62
CA GLU A 163 -3.59 15.04 -7.54
C GLU A 163 -4.92 15.31 -6.81
N GLN A 164 -5.35 14.40 -5.92
CA GLN A 164 -6.54 14.58 -5.11
C GLN A 164 -6.39 15.75 -4.12
N GLY A 165 -5.22 15.90 -3.51
CA GLY A 165 -4.90 17.03 -2.63
C GLY A 165 -4.95 18.38 -3.36
N GLU A 166 -4.40 18.44 -4.58
CA GLU A 166 -4.45 19.63 -5.43
C GLU A 166 -5.90 19.99 -5.80
N ALA A 167 -6.73 19.01 -6.16
CA ALA A 167 -8.14 19.23 -6.49
C ALA A 167 -8.95 19.79 -5.30
N VAL A 168 -8.76 19.25 -4.10
CA VAL A 168 -9.39 19.76 -2.87
C VAL A 168 -8.90 21.17 -2.54
N MET A 169 -7.61 21.45 -2.68
CA MET A 169 -7.04 22.77 -2.41
C MET A 169 -7.53 23.83 -3.42
N LYS A 170 -7.60 23.50 -4.72
CA LYS A 170 -8.19 24.36 -5.76
C LYS A 170 -9.64 24.71 -5.47
N LYS A 171 -10.45 23.74 -5.02
CA LYS A 171 -11.83 24.02 -4.61
C LYS A 171 -11.86 25.00 -3.43
N SER A 172 -11.09 24.74 -2.37
CA SER A 172 -11.02 25.62 -1.19
C SER A 172 -10.61 27.05 -1.54
N ILE A 173 -9.66 27.23 -2.46
CA ILE A 173 -9.28 28.55 -3.00
C ILE A 173 -10.49 29.23 -3.67
N SER A 174 -11.19 28.52 -4.57
CA SER A 174 -12.35 29.07 -5.26
C SER A 174 -13.50 29.44 -4.30
N ASP A 175 -13.82 28.56 -3.34
CA ASP A 175 -14.83 28.81 -2.31
C ASP A 175 -14.47 30.10 -1.52
N LEU A 176 -13.22 30.24 -1.07
CA LEU A 176 -12.72 31.43 -0.35
C LEU A 176 -12.70 32.70 -1.22
N GLU A 177 -12.40 32.60 -2.52
CA GLU A 177 -12.47 33.74 -3.45
C GLU A 177 -13.91 34.26 -3.59
N THR A 178 -14.91 33.37 -3.65
CA THR A 178 -16.32 33.78 -3.64
C THR A 178 -16.74 34.43 -2.32
N GLU A 179 -16.27 33.91 -1.17
CA GLU A 179 -16.53 34.53 0.13
C GLU A 179 -15.91 35.93 0.22
N ILE A 180 -14.64 36.09 -0.16
CA ILE A 180 -13.93 37.37 -0.21
C ILE A 180 -14.68 38.36 -1.12
N HIS A 181 -15.19 37.93 -2.27
CA HIS A 181 -16.01 38.77 -3.15
C HIS A 181 -17.33 39.17 -2.47
N GLY A 182 -18.03 38.23 -1.83
CA GLY A 182 -19.28 38.47 -1.11
C GLY A 182 -19.11 39.43 0.08
N LEU A 183 -18.02 39.29 0.85
CA LEU A 183 -17.67 40.18 1.96
C LEU A 183 -17.30 41.58 1.47
N LYS A 184 -16.53 41.72 0.37
CA LYS A 184 -16.26 43.02 -0.27
C LYS A 184 -17.55 43.70 -0.73
N LYS A 185 -18.50 42.95 -1.31
CA LYS A 185 -19.82 43.48 -1.73
C LYS A 185 -20.66 43.95 -0.54
N LYS A 186 -20.64 43.23 0.60
CA LYS A 186 -21.28 43.66 1.86
C LYS A 186 -20.61 44.93 2.42
N LEU A 187 -19.28 44.96 2.50
CA LEU A 187 -18.50 46.10 3.00
C LEU A 187 -18.81 47.39 2.22
N ASN A 188 -18.80 47.32 0.89
CA ASN A 188 -19.11 48.47 0.03
C ASN A 188 -20.56 48.97 0.23
N LYS A 189 -21.52 48.05 0.44
CA LYS A 189 -22.93 48.41 0.70
C LYS A 189 -23.11 49.14 2.02
N GLU A 190 -22.46 48.70 3.09
CA GLU A 190 -22.53 49.37 4.39
C GLU A 190 -21.72 50.68 4.40
N LYS A 191 -20.57 50.76 3.70
CA LYS A 191 -19.82 52.01 3.53
C LYS A 191 -20.67 53.10 2.84
N ALA A 192 -21.35 52.75 1.73
CA ALA A 192 -22.21 53.68 1.01
C ALA A 192 -23.43 54.15 1.85
N LYS A 193 -23.97 53.29 2.74
CA LYS A 193 -24.99 53.70 3.72
C LYS A 193 -24.44 54.71 4.72
N CYS A 194 -23.25 54.46 5.30
CA CYS A 194 -22.62 55.37 6.24
C CYS A 194 -22.36 56.75 5.62
N GLU A 195 -21.79 56.78 4.41
CA GLU A 195 -21.56 58.02 3.65
C GLU A 195 -22.87 58.79 3.38
N ALA A 196 -23.95 58.09 3.04
CA ALA A 196 -25.27 58.70 2.83
C ALA A 196 -25.90 59.24 4.13
N ILE A 197 -25.72 58.55 5.26
CA ILE A 197 -26.20 59.01 6.58
C ILE A 197 -25.38 60.22 7.05
N GLU A 198 -24.06 60.17 6.96
CA GLU A 198 -23.17 61.26 7.34
C GLU A 198 -23.50 62.54 6.54
N LYS A 199 -23.67 62.42 5.22
CA LYS A 199 -24.10 63.53 4.38
C LYS A 199 -25.43 64.12 4.85
N ARG A 200 -26.44 63.28 5.13
CA ARG A 200 -27.77 63.72 5.58
C ARG A 200 -27.74 64.44 6.92
N GLU A 201 -26.97 63.95 7.89
CA GLU A 201 -26.85 64.60 9.21
C GLU A 201 -26.01 65.88 9.13
N ASN A 202 -25.00 65.96 8.26
CA ASN A 202 -24.27 67.19 7.99
C ASN A 202 -25.17 68.25 7.30
N GLU A 203 -26.02 67.84 6.35
CA GLU A 203 -27.02 68.74 5.70
C GLU A 203 -28.06 69.26 6.70
N LYS A 204 -28.57 68.41 7.60
CA LYS A 204 -29.43 68.86 8.72
C LYS A 204 -28.71 69.86 9.62
N ARG A 205 -27.50 69.53 10.09
CA ARG A 205 -26.73 70.39 11.01
C ARG A 205 -26.49 71.77 10.40
N GLN A 206 -26.12 71.84 9.12
CA GLN A 206 -26.01 73.11 8.40
C GLN A 206 -27.35 73.84 8.25
N SER A 207 -28.48 73.14 8.09
CA SER A 207 -29.81 73.76 8.05
C SER A 207 -30.19 74.38 9.40
N GLU A 208 -29.90 73.68 10.50
CA GLU A 208 -30.16 74.13 11.87
C GLU A 208 -29.23 75.29 12.27
N GLU A 209 -27.93 75.18 12.01
CA GLU A 209 -26.94 76.23 12.21
C GLU A 209 -27.29 77.52 11.45
N ARG A 210 -27.78 77.42 10.20
CA ARG A 210 -28.29 78.57 9.45
C ARG A 210 -29.52 79.19 10.12
N LYS A 211 -30.48 78.39 10.61
CA LYS A 211 -31.67 78.90 11.33
C LYS A 211 -31.25 79.64 12.59
N TYR A 212 -30.44 79.02 13.46
CA TYR A 212 -29.93 79.64 14.69
C TYR A 212 -29.14 80.92 14.38
N THR A 213 -28.34 80.94 13.31
CA THR A 213 -27.63 82.16 12.87
C THR A 213 -28.60 83.26 12.47
N THR A 214 -29.66 82.97 11.71
CA THR A 214 -30.67 83.98 11.36
C THR A 214 -31.51 84.45 12.55
N GLU A 215 -31.80 83.56 13.50
CA GLU A 215 -32.54 83.88 14.73
C GLU A 215 -31.70 84.74 15.68
N LEU A 216 -30.42 84.41 15.88
CA LEU A 216 -29.46 85.27 16.59
C LEU A 216 -29.34 86.64 15.93
N GLN A 217 -29.19 86.71 14.60
CA GLN A 217 -29.14 87.99 13.88
C GLN A 217 -30.43 88.82 14.03
N PHE A 218 -31.59 88.17 14.16
CA PHE A 218 -32.85 88.85 14.47
C PHE A 218 -32.86 89.36 15.92
N LEU A 219 -32.54 88.51 16.89
CA LEU A 219 -32.51 88.85 18.32
C LEU A 219 -31.50 89.95 18.65
N THR A 220 -30.31 89.94 18.04
CA THR A 220 -29.32 91.03 18.16
C THR A 220 -29.89 92.35 17.62
N LYS A 221 -30.58 92.34 16.48
CA LYS A 221 -31.22 93.55 15.93
C LYS A 221 -32.33 94.06 16.82
N THR A 222 -33.18 93.19 17.38
CA THR A 222 -34.23 93.61 18.31
C THR A 222 -33.67 94.11 19.64
N ASN A 223 -32.59 93.51 20.17
CA ASN A 223 -31.93 94.04 21.37
C ASN A 223 -31.31 95.42 21.13
N LEU A 224 -30.61 95.64 20.01
CA LEU A 224 -30.09 96.96 19.65
C LEU A 224 -31.20 98.01 19.48
N GLN A 225 -32.38 97.62 18.97
CA GLN A 225 -33.56 98.49 18.93
C GLN A 225 -34.11 98.76 20.34
N LEU A 226 -34.19 97.75 21.21
CA LEU A 226 -34.67 97.91 22.58
C LEU A 226 -33.73 98.76 23.44
N GLU A 227 -32.41 98.62 23.28
CA GLU A 227 -31.39 99.48 23.90
C GLU A 227 -31.56 100.93 23.43
N TYR A 228 -31.76 101.15 22.13
CA TYR A 228 -32.04 102.48 21.59
C TYR A 228 -33.35 103.07 22.16
N TYR A 229 -34.42 102.26 22.28
CA TYR A 229 -35.67 102.68 22.92
C TYR A 229 -35.51 102.94 24.43
N LEU A 230 -34.66 102.19 25.15
CA LEU A 230 -34.35 102.46 26.55
C LEU A 230 -33.63 103.80 26.71
N LEU A 231 -32.58 104.03 25.92
CA LEU A 231 -31.81 105.27 25.90
C LEU A 231 -32.68 106.49 25.50
N LEU A 232 -33.66 106.26 24.61
CA LEU A 232 -34.67 107.25 24.25
C LEU A 232 -35.66 107.49 25.41
N MET A 233 -36.07 106.47 26.16
CA MET A 233 -36.94 106.62 27.34
C MET A 233 -36.24 107.27 28.53
N GLU A 234 -34.94 107.04 28.74
CA GLU A 234 -34.15 107.81 29.71
C GLU A 234 -34.15 109.30 29.37
N ARG A 235 -33.97 109.65 28.09
CA ARG A 235 -34.07 111.03 27.59
C ARG A 235 -35.49 111.61 27.66
N LEU A 236 -36.52 110.77 27.55
CA LEU A 236 -37.95 111.14 27.68
C LEU A 236 -38.49 111.02 29.12
N SER A 237 -37.61 110.88 30.12
CA SER A 237 -38.00 111.01 31.54
C SER A 237 -38.48 112.42 31.92
N ASN A 238 -38.29 113.41 31.02
CA ASN A 238 -39.03 114.67 31.03
C ASN A 238 -40.29 114.58 30.15
N ILE A 239 -41.46 114.80 30.79
CA ILE A 239 -42.80 115.07 30.23
C ILE A 239 -43.69 113.84 29.87
N CYS A 240 -44.64 113.56 30.79
CA CYS A 240 -46.02 113.07 30.66
C CYS A 240 -46.48 111.94 29.68
N LYS A 241 -47.42 111.12 30.21
CA LYS A 241 -48.31 110.15 29.52
C LYS A 241 -49.65 110.87 29.10
N PRO A 242 -50.77 110.22 28.66
CA PRO A 242 -51.07 108.80 28.36
C PRO A 242 -52.00 108.54 27.12
N VAL A 243 -52.53 107.29 27.00
CA VAL A 243 -53.86 106.85 26.47
C VAL A 243 -53.93 106.04 25.14
N ALA A 244 -54.72 104.96 25.22
CA ALA A 244 -54.95 103.80 24.33
C ALA A 244 -55.86 103.98 23.08
N GLN A 245 -55.88 102.94 22.21
CA GLN A 245 -57.09 102.22 21.71
C GLN A 245 -56.68 100.93 20.91
N LYS A 246 -57.17 99.72 21.25
CA LYS A 246 -58.35 98.94 20.78
C LYS A 246 -58.23 98.17 19.43
N THR A 247 -58.08 96.82 19.56
CA THR A 247 -58.76 95.63 18.94
C THR A 247 -59.87 95.78 17.84
N PRO A 248 -60.37 94.70 17.15
CA PRO A 248 -60.04 93.24 17.14
C PRO A 248 -60.09 92.47 15.77
N GLY A 249 -59.88 91.13 15.76
CA GLY A 249 -60.50 90.15 14.83
C GLY A 249 -59.56 89.41 13.85
N ASN A 250 -59.82 88.16 13.39
CA ASN A 250 -60.91 87.22 13.70
C ASN A 250 -60.63 85.75 13.20
N GLN A 251 -61.07 84.72 13.94
CA GLN A 251 -61.45 83.31 13.51
C GLN A 251 -60.43 82.37 12.79
N ARG A 252 -60.18 81.11 13.22
CA ARG A 252 -60.91 79.80 13.04
C ARG A 252 -60.88 79.26 11.57
N GLU A 253 -60.78 77.96 11.24
CA GLU A 253 -60.74 76.66 11.98
C GLU A 253 -60.09 75.51 11.13
N ALA A 254 -60.22 74.24 11.56
CA ALA A 254 -59.86 72.90 11.00
C ALA A 254 -59.55 72.71 9.46
N ASN A 255 -58.90 71.64 8.96
CA ASN A 255 -59.21 70.20 9.19
C ASN A 255 -58.14 69.16 8.68
N GLU A 256 -58.50 67.86 8.60
CA GLU A 256 -57.66 66.65 8.47
C GLU A 256 -57.15 66.17 7.06
N LYS A 257 -56.23 65.18 7.10
CA LYS A 257 -56.10 63.92 6.28
C LYS A 257 -55.39 63.87 4.91
N ILE A 258 -54.24 63.16 4.94
CA ILE A 258 -53.85 61.94 4.17
C ILE A 258 -54.31 61.78 2.70
N GLN A 259 -53.35 61.47 1.81
CA GLN A 259 -53.55 60.60 0.63
C GLN A 259 -52.33 59.66 0.41
N ASP A 260 -52.42 58.76 -0.58
CA ASP A 260 -51.67 57.49 -0.71
C ASP A 260 -50.96 57.37 -2.10
N GLU A 261 -50.43 56.19 -2.41
CA GLU A 261 -50.29 55.58 -3.75
C GLU A 261 -48.89 55.49 -4.46
N ARG A 262 -48.08 54.49 -4.04
CA ARG A 262 -47.77 53.21 -4.78
C ARG A 262 -46.80 53.11 -6.01
N LEU A 263 -45.80 52.22 -5.82
CA LEU A 263 -45.15 51.22 -6.75
C LEU A 263 -44.09 51.55 -7.85
N ARG A 264 -43.01 50.71 -7.80
CA ARG A 264 -42.20 50.11 -8.91
C ARG A 264 -41.23 51.01 -9.71
N PRO A 265 -40.28 50.47 -10.53
CA PRO A 265 -40.07 49.11 -11.10
C PRO A 265 -39.12 48.21 -10.24
N THR A 266 -38.33 47.19 -10.67
CA THR A 266 -37.83 46.70 -11.99
C THR A 266 -37.38 45.21 -11.97
N GLN A 267 -36.85 44.74 -13.11
CA GLN A 267 -36.10 43.52 -13.51
C GLN A 267 -34.82 43.24 -12.65
N GLU A 268 -34.07 42.13 -12.67
CA GLU A 268 -34.05 40.77 -13.32
C GLU A 268 -33.02 39.87 -12.52
N THR A 269 -32.62 38.62 -12.84
CA THR A 269 -32.66 37.78 -14.07
C THR A 269 -32.76 36.25 -13.75
N THR A 270 -32.39 35.39 -14.73
CA THR A 270 -32.25 33.92 -14.84
C THR A 270 -31.29 33.18 -13.89
N ASP A 271 -31.61 31.92 -13.59
CA ASP A 271 -30.67 30.85 -13.22
C ASP A 271 -30.90 29.57 -14.06
N GLU A 272 -29.80 28.80 -14.21
CA GLU A 272 -29.57 27.37 -14.57
C GLU A 272 -30.73 26.49 -15.09
N ALA A 273 -30.64 25.84 -16.26
CA ALA A 273 -29.66 24.83 -16.73
C ALA A 273 -29.92 23.39 -16.21
N THR A 274 -30.86 22.69 -16.85
CA THR A 274 -31.05 21.23 -16.75
C THR A 274 -30.06 20.43 -17.61
N THR A 275 -29.88 19.14 -17.29
CA THR A 275 -29.02 18.11 -17.97
C THR A 275 -27.52 18.30 -17.65
N ASP A 276 -26.86 17.44 -16.87
CA ASP A 276 -26.46 16.08 -17.26
C ASP A 276 -26.35 15.09 -16.08
N GLN A 277 -27.27 14.13 -16.00
CA GLN A 277 -27.12 12.90 -15.21
C GLN A 277 -27.39 11.67 -16.09
N LYS A 278 -26.38 11.28 -16.90
CA LYS A 278 -26.14 9.92 -17.46
C LYS A 278 -25.05 9.93 -18.55
N VAL A 279 -23.77 9.80 -18.19
CA VAL A 279 -22.77 8.87 -18.81
C VAL A 279 -21.59 8.69 -17.84
N SER A 280 -21.65 7.74 -16.90
CA SER A 280 -20.45 7.24 -16.19
C SER A 280 -20.70 5.90 -15.48
N ALA A 281 -21.23 4.92 -16.21
CA ALA A 281 -21.54 3.59 -15.68
C ALA A 281 -21.34 2.45 -16.70
N GLY A 282 -20.60 2.70 -17.79
CA GLY A 282 -20.49 1.78 -18.93
C GLY A 282 -19.12 1.13 -19.16
N GLU A 283 -18.02 1.74 -18.70
CA GLU A 283 -16.66 1.43 -19.20
C GLU A 283 -15.72 0.83 -18.13
N ALA A 284 -16.28 0.09 -17.18
CA ALA A 284 -15.51 -0.61 -16.13
C ALA A 284 -15.67 -2.15 -16.16
N LEU A 285 -16.27 -2.72 -17.21
CA LEU A 285 -16.73 -4.11 -17.24
C LEU A 285 -16.20 -5.01 -18.38
N ASP A 286 -15.31 -4.54 -19.26
CA ASP A 286 -14.63 -5.42 -20.24
C ASP A 286 -13.09 -5.27 -20.20
N ARG A 287 -12.47 -5.88 -19.18
CA ARG A 287 -11.06 -6.32 -19.21
C ARG A 287 -10.98 -7.77 -18.78
N ARG A 288 -11.16 -8.66 -19.77
CA ARG A 288 -11.17 -10.12 -19.61
C ARG A 288 -9.85 -10.61 -19.02
N ASN A 289 -9.91 -11.64 -18.18
CA ASN A 289 -8.72 -12.31 -17.67
C ASN A 289 -7.99 -13.03 -18.82
N ILE A 290 -6.85 -12.48 -19.24
CA ILE A 290 -5.96 -13.11 -20.24
C ILE A 290 -4.67 -13.55 -19.53
N TRP A 291 -4.80 -14.51 -18.60
CA TRP A 291 -3.78 -15.54 -18.26
C TRP A 291 -4.27 -16.46 -17.15
N GLU A 292 -4.25 -17.77 -17.40
CA GLU A 292 -4.17 -18.79 -16.35
C GLU A 292 -2.73 -19.33 -16.30
N PRO A 293 -2.07 -19.41 -15.13
CA PRO A 293 -0.69 -19.89 -15.03
C PRO A 293 -0.56 -21.39 -15.36
N SER A 294 -0.16 -21.69 -16.60
CA SER A 294 0.26 -23.04 -16.99
C SER A 294 1.55 -23.45 -16.26
N VAL A 295 1.65 -24.74 -15.91
CA VAL A 295 2.75 -25.44 -15.21
C VAL A 295 2.62 -25.55 -13.68
N TYR A 296 2.33 -26.78 -13.24
CA TYR A 296 2.56 -27.25 -11.88
C TYR A 296 4.05 -27.60 -11.69
N TYR A 297 4.59 -27.36 -10.50
CA TYR A 297 5.90 -27.85 -10.08
C TYR A 297 5.85 -28.33 -8.64
N ALA A 298 6.16 -29.60 -8.40
CA ALA A 298 6.28 -30.18 -7.08
C ALA A 298 7.72 -30.04 -6.59
N LEU A 299 7.93 -29.30 -5.49
CA LEU A 299 9.27 -29.00 -4.98
C LEU A 299 9.64 -30.05 -3.91
N GLY A 300 10.33 -31.10 -4.36
CA GLY A 300 10.64 -32.29 -3.57
C GLY A 300 11.69 -32.09 -2.47
N LYS A 301 11.34 -31.36 -1.39
CA LYS A 301 11.94 -31.51 -0.06
C LYS A 301 11.03 -30.96 1.03
N GLU A 302 10.35 -31.87 1.72
CA GLU A 302 9.38 -31.54 2.78
C GLU A 302 10.00 -31.47 4.18
N SER A 303 11.30 -31.75 4.31
CA SER A 303 12.09 -31.65 5.55
C SER A 303 13.45 -30.99 5.28
N PHE A 304 13.82 -30.07 6.15
CA PHE A 304 15.03 -29.25 6.09
C PHE A 304 15.84 -29.47 7.37
N HIS A 305 17.00 -30.10 7.25
CA HIS A 305 17.89 -30.30 8.39
C HIS A 305 18.67 -29.01 8.68
N PHE A 306 18.48 -28.42 9.85
CA PHE A 306 19.07 -27.14 10.23
C PHE A 306 19.48 -27.14 11.71
N ALA A 307 20.74 -26.79 12.00
CA ALA A 307 21.32 -26.79 13.35
C ALA A 307 21.00 -28.07 14.17
N GLY A 308 21.11 -29.25 13.55
CA GLY A 308 20.84 -30.54 14.17
C GLY A 308 19.35 -30.93 14.29
N HIS A 309 18.42 -30.10 13.83
CA HIS A 309 16.97 -30.31 13.94
C HIS A 309 16.32 -30.47 12.55
N ASP A 310 15.37 -31.39 12.40
CA ASP A 310 14.61 -31.57 11.16
C ASP A 310 13.35 -30.70 11.15
N ILE A 311 13.38 -29.62 10.37
CA ILE A 311 12.25 -28.69 10.19
C ILE A 311 11.42 -29.15 9.00
N SER A 312 10.22 -29.67 9.24
CA SER A 312 9.32 -30.12 8.16
C SER A 312 8.21 -29.12 7.85
N ILE A 313 8.00 -28.79 6.57
CA ILE A 313 6.89 -27.94 6.09
C ILE A 313 5.58 -28.74 6.01
N ARG A 314 5.35 -29.60 7.01
CA ARG A 314 4.11 -30.32 7.30
C ARG A 314 3.41 -29.80 8.55
N ALA A 315 3.96 -28.77 9.20
CA ALA A 315 3.37 -28.08 10.34
C ALA A 315 2.15 -27.23 9.93
N TRP A 316 1.27 -26.97 10.89
CA TRP A 316 0.26 -25.91 10.77
C TRP A 316 0.91 -24.59 11.19
N VAL A 317 1.02 -23.66 10.24
CA VAL A 317 1.75 -22.40 10.43
C VAL A 317 0.79 -21.22 10.44
N THR A 318 0.87 -20.39 11.48
CA THR A 318 0.33 -19.03 11.47
C THR A 318 1.50 -18.07 11.27
N ALA A 319 1.50 -17.30 10.18
CA ALA A 319 2.48 -16.26 9.92
C ALA A 319 1.90 -14.89 10.31
N THR A 320 2.72 -14.06 10.95
CA THR A 320 2.25 -12.83 11.61
C THR A 320 3.16 -11.66 11.31
N ASP A 321 2.56 -10.51 11.00
CA ASP A 321 3.26 -9.26 10.66
C ASP A 321 2.34 -8.05 10.96
N LEU A 322 2.81 -6.83 10.70
CA LEU A 322 2.02 -5.61 10.78
C LEU A 322 0.88 -5.62 9.73
N PRO A 323 -0.28 -4.98 10.03
CA PRO A 323 -1.47 -5.02 9.17
C PRO A 323 -1.24 -4.71 7.68
N ASP A 324 -0.39 -3.73 7.37
CA ASP A 324 -0.09 -3.31 6.00
C ASP A 324 0.66 -4.40 5.18
N ILE A 325 1.44 -5.24 5.86
CA ILE A 325 2.29 -6.27 5.24
C ILE A 325 1.50 -7.55 4.93
N LEU A 326 0.37 -7.78 5.61
CA LEU A 326 -0.41 -9.03 5.52
C LEU A 326 -0.87 -9.37 4.10
N SER A 327 -1.12 -8.36 3.26
CA SER A 327 -1.49 -8.53 1.85
C SER A 327 -0.37 -9.24 1.05
N ASN A 328 0.86 -8.75 1.18
CA ASN A 328 2.06 -9.32 0.59
C ASN A 328 2.42 -10.67 1.22
N LEU A 329 2.32 -10.81 2.55
CA LEU A 329 2.58 -12.07 3.26
C LEU A 329 1.63 -13.18 2.80
N THR A 330 0.32 -12.89 2.73
CA THR A 330 -0.72 -13.81 2.22
C THR A 330 -0.44 -14.22 0.79
N PHE A 331 -0.12 -13.27 -0.10
CA PHE A 331 0.22 -13.57 -1.49
C PHE A 331 1.43 -14.49 -1.61
N ASN A 332 2.52 -14.19 -0.88
CA ASN A 332 3.74 -15.00 -0.93
C ASN A 332 3.54 -16.41 -0.35
N LEU A 333 2.79 -16.56 0.73
CA LEU A 333 2.47 -17.88 1.29
C LEU A 333 1.58 -18.69 0.35
N LEU A 334 0.49 -18.12 -0.17
CA LEU A 334 -0.39 -18.80 -1.12
C LEU A 334 0.37 -19.21 -2.40
N ARG A 335 1.21 -18.33 -2.94
CA ARG A 335 2.02 -18.61 -4.15
C ARG A 335 2.97 -19.79 -3.99
N ASN A 336 3.48 -20.03 -2.78
CA ASN A 336 4.43 -21.10 -2.50
C ASN A 336 3.79 -22.39 -1.93
N THR A 337 2.62 -22.30 -1.27
CA THR A 337 2.03 -23.42 -0.51
C THR A 337 0.69 -23.94 -1.03
N LYS A 338 -0.05 -23.18 -1.86
CA LYS A 338 -1.38 -23.60 -2.38
C LYS A 338 -1.25 -24.90 -3.18
N GLY A 339 -1.92 -25.96 -2.71
CA GLY A 339 -1.85 -27.30 -3.31
C GLY A 339 -0.50 -28.02 -3.12
N ARG A 340 0.36 -27.55 -2.19
CA ARG A 340 1.70 -28.12 -1.93
C ARG A 340 1.97 -28.39 -0.44
N SER A 341 1.34 -27.65 0.47
CA SER A 341 1.42 -27.89 1.92
C SER A 341 0.33 -28.85 2.40
N ARG A 342 0.62 -29.62 3.45
CA ARG A 342 -0.37 -30.46 4.16
C ARG A 342 -1.46 -29.64 4.84
N TYR A 343 -1.12 -28.45 5.32
CA TYR A 343 -2.04 -27.50 5.93
C TYR A 343 -1.87 -26.13 5.27
N THR A 344 -2.97 -25.43 4.99
CA THR A 344 -2.91 -24.08 4.44
C THR A 344 -2.36 -23.14 5.53
N PRO A 345 -1.27 -22.38 5.28
CA PRO A 345 -0.79 -21.40 6.24
C PRO A 345 -1.84 -20.33 6.51
N GLN A 346 -1.98 -19.94 7.78
CA GLN A 346 -2.78 -18.80 8.19
C GLN A 346 -1.94 -17.53 8.20
N VAL A 347 -2.58 -16.39 8.01
CA VAL A 347 -1.98 -15.05 8.17
C VAL A 347 -2.84 -14.25 9.13
N ALA A 348 -2.21 -13.59 10.11
CA ALA A 348 -2.87 -12.76 11.10
C ALA A 348 -2.07 -11.48 11.38
N ALA A 349 -2.77 -10.41 11.76
CA ALA A 349 -2.15 -9.19 12.26
C ALA A 349 -1.48 -9.46 13.62
N LEU A 350 -0.28 -8.93 13.84
CA LEU A 350 0.35 -8.96 15.16
C LEU A 350 1.28 -7.75 15.33
N SER A 351 0.79 -6.74 16.03
CA SER A 351 1.61 -5.66 16.60
C SER A 351 2.20 -6.12 17.93
N TRP A 352 3.51 -6.07 18.09
CA TRP A 352 4.17 -6.55 19.32
C TRP A 352 3.66 -5.81 20.56
N GLY A 353 3.41 -6.55 21.64
CA GLY A 353 2.93 -6.05 22.94
C GLY A 353 1.49 -5.55 22.97
N GLN A 354 0.76 -5.54 21.85
CA GLN A 354 -0.60 -5.01 21.75
C GLN A 354 -1.62 -6.15 21.71
N ASP A 355 -2.67 -6.05 22.54
CA ASP A 355 -3.90 -6.88 22.49
C ASP A 355 -3.72 -8.42 22.47
N LEU A 356 -2.55 -8.92 22.89
CA LEU A 356 -2.14 -10.32 22.68
C LEU A 356 -3.11 -11.37 23.25
N GLU A 357 -3.76 -11.11 24.38
CA GLU A 357 -4.76 -12.04 24.96
C GLU A 357 -6.17 -11.87 24.36
N ARG A 358 -6.44 -10.77 23.64
CA ARG A 358 -7.68 -10.61 22.84
C ARG A 358 -7.58 -11.38 21.54
N ASP A 359 -6.47 -11.21 20.83
CA ASP A 359 -6.32 -11.70 19.45
C ASP A 359 -5.64 -13.08 19.40
N PHE A 360 -4.76 -13.38 20.35
CA PHE A 360 -4.11 -14.70 20.51
C PHE A 360 -4.27 -15.29 21.93
N PRO A 361 -5.52 -15.48 22.43
CA PRO A 361 -5.77 -15.93 23.79
C PRO A 361 -5.13 -17.26 24.16
N HIS A 362 -4.61 -17.33 25.38
CA HIS A 362 -3.86 -18.45 25.97
C HIS A 362 -4.58 -19.80 25.95
N ALA A 363 -5.92 -19.79 25.88
CA ALA A 363 -6.77 -20.97 25.91
C ALA A 363 -7.02 -21.62 24.54
N SER A 364 -6.85 -20.89 23.43
CA SER A 364 -7.09 -21.36 22.06
C SER A 364 -5.86 -21.34 21.17
N HIS A 365 -4.87 -20.51 21.48
CA HIS A 365 -3.61 -20.42 20.73
C HIS A 365 -2.47 -21.08 21.51
N HIS A 366 -2.10 -22.28 21.07
CA HIS A 366 -0.93 -23.00 21.55
C HIS A 366 -0.06 -23.41 20.36
N TYR A 367 1.25 -23.21 20.48
CA TYR A 367 2.22 -23.45 19.42
C TYR A 367 3.38 -24.28 19.97
N ASP A 368 3.72 -25.39 19.33
CA ASP A 368 4.91 -26.17 19.69
C ASP A 368 6.21 -25.38 19.45
N TYR A 369 6.20 -24.48 18.45
CA TYR A 369 7.34 -23.66 18.06
C TYR A 369 6.94 -22.21 17.79
N VAL A 370 7.79 -21.28 18.23
CA VAL A 370 7.75 -19.86 17.84
C VAL A 370 9.02 -19.57 17.05
N LEU A 371 8.90 -19.04 15.83
CA LEU A 371 10.04 -18.76 14.95
C LEU A 371 10.19 -17.25 14.76
N ALA A 372 11.39 -16.73 15.03
CA ALA A 372 11.73 -15.33 14.85
C ALA A 372 13.03 -15.21 14.04
N ALA A 373 13.03 -14.42 12.98
CA ALA A 373 14.19 -14.20 12.11
C ALA A 373 14.43 -12.71 11.91
N ASP A 374 15.59 -12.23 12.37
CA ASP A 374 16.11 -10.87 12.20
C ASP A 374 15.20 -9.74 12.74
N VAL A 375 14.32 -10.08 13.69
CA VAL A 375 13.32 -9.19 14.30
C VAL A 375 13.90 -8.13 15.24
N VAL A 376 15.16 -8.28 15.70
CA VAL A 376 15.83 -7.29 16.56
C VAL A 376 16.69 -6.39 15.69
N TYR A 377 16.28 -5.12 15.61
CA TYR A 377 16.99 -4.04 14.94
C TYR A 377 16.85 -2.74 15.76
N HIS A 378 17.31 -1.61 15.22
CA HIS A 378 17.22 -0.32 15.91
C HIS A 378 15.81 0.28 15.83
N HIS A 379 14.91 -0.19 16.71
CA HIS A 379 13.56 0.33 16.92
C HIS A 379 13.26 0.53 18.41
N SER A 380 12.20 1.29 18.73
CA SER A 380 11.73 1.49 20.10
C SER A 380 11.13 0.20 20.71
N CYS A 381 10.39 -0.57 19.90
CA CYS A 381 9.48 -1.63 20.36
C CYS A 381 10.16 -2.95 20.84
N LEU A 382 11.34 -2.87 21.45
CA LEU A 382 12.13 -4.04 21.88
C LEU A 382 11.58 -4.68 23.16
N GLU A 383 10.98 -3.91 24.07
CA GLU A 383 10.38 -4.46 25.29
C GLU A 383 9.06 -5.17 24.97
N GLU A 384 8.29 -4.62 24.03
CA GLU A 384 7.06 -5.17 23.49
C GLU A 384 7.30 -6.46 22.70
N LEU A 385 8.39 -6.53 21.93
CA LEU A 385 8.87 -7.77 21.29
C LEU A 385 9.17 -8.84 22.34
N LEU A 386 9.92 -8.50 23.40
CA LEU A 386 10.24 -9.44 24.48
C LEU A 386 9.00 -9.90 25.25
N GLY A 387 8.04 -9.00 25.50
CA GLY A 387 6.73 -9.33 26.06
C GLY A 387 5.93 -10.29 25.16
N THR A 388 5.95 -10.06 23.84
CA THR A 388 5.32 -10.94 22.84
C THR A 388 5.95 -12.33 22.85
N MET A 389 7.29 -12.42 22.91
CA MET A 389 7.98 -13.71 23.04
C MET A 389 7.56 -14.47 24.31
N ARG A 390 7.36 -13.78 25.44
CA ARG A 390 6.89 -14.39 26.70
C ARG A 390 5.44 -14.86 26.63
N HIS A 391 4.57 -14.15 25.89
CA HIS A 391 3.17 -14.53 25.70
C HIS A 391 3.02 -15.92 25.07
N PHE A 392 3.76 -16.17 23.99
CA PHE A 392 3.72 -17.46 23.29
C PHE A 392 4.61 -18.54 23.95
N CYS A 393 5.69 -18.14 24.63
CA CYS A 393 6.61 -19.02 25.34
C CYS A 393 6.46 -18.86 26.87
N ARG A 394 5.24 -19.13 27.38
CA ARG A 394 4.85 -18.98 28.78
C ARG A 394 5.34 -20.13 29.68
N PRO A 395 5.53 -19.94 31.00
CA PRO A 395 5.81 -21.03 31.94
C PRO A 395 4.79 -22.18 31.83
N GLY A 396 5.26 -23.42 31.94
CA GLY A 396 4.44 -24.62 31.77
C GLY A 396 3.98 -24.92 30.32
N SER A 397 4.26 -24.05 29.34
CA SER A 397 4.11 -24.41 27.92
C SER A 397 5.24 -25.30 27.45
N ARG A 398 4.97 -26.15 26.45
CA ARG A 398 6.01 -26.94 25.74
C ARG A 398 6.63 -26.19 24.56
N THR A 399 6.31 -24.90 24.41
CA THR A 399 6.77 -24.04 23.32
C THR A 399 8.29 -23.97 23.26
N THR A 400 8.86 -24.25 22.10
CA THR A 400 10.28 -23.98 21.81
C THR A 400 10.39 -22.75 20.91
N LEU A 401 10.96 -21.67 21.43
CA LEU A 401 11.24 -20.47 20.65
C LEU A 401 12.61 -20.59 19.97
N LEU A 402 12.65 -20.42 18.65
CA LEU A 402 13.88 -20.34 17.85
C LEU A 402 14.02 -18.93 17.29
N TRP A 403 15.09 -18.23 17.70
CA TRP A 403 15.37 -16.86 17.27
C TRP A 403 16.72 -16.78 16.59
N ALA A 404 16.73 -16.43 15.30
CA ALA A 404 17.94 -16.08 14.55
C ALA A 404 18.02 -14.57 14.38
N ASN A 405 19.19 -13.97 14.55
CA ASN A 405 19.41 -12.54 14.32
C ASN A 405 20.82 -12.27 13.82
N LYS A 406 20.98 -11.27 12.93
CA LYS A 406 22.30 -10.66 12.72
C LYS A 406 22.57 -9.64 13.84
N VAL A 407 23.74 -9.72 14.45
CA VAL A 407 24.22 -8.74 15.44
C VAL A 407 24.83 -7.56 14.68
N ARG A 408 24.31 -6.35 14.91
CA ARG A 408 24.71 -5.12 14.21
C ARG A 408 25.15 -4.02 15.18
N PHE A 409 24.46 -3.91 16.32
CA PHE A 409 24.58 -2.79 17.25
C PHE A 409 24.57 -3.24 18.71
N GLN A 410 24.98 -2.33 19.61
CA GLN A 410 24.93 -2.51 21.07
C GLN A 410 23.49 -2.56 21.64
N SER A 411 22.46 -2.22 20.85
CA SER A 411 21.06 -2.55 21.18
C SER A 411 20.82 -4.05 21.18
N ASP A 412 21.39 -4.75 20.21
CA ASP A 412 21.06 -6.14 19.89
C ASP A 412 21.72 -7.08 20.90
N LEU A 413 22.91 -6.71 21.39
CA LEU A 413 23.58 -7.35 22.52
C LEU A 413 22.78 -7.17 23.81
N ARG A 414 22.33 -5.95 24.14
CA ARG A 414 21.48 -5.70 25.31
C ARG A 414 20.14 -6.44 25.24
N PHE A 415 19.52 -6.54 24.06
CA PHE A 415 18.35 -7.41 23.88
C PHE A 415 18.70 -8.88 24.11
N THR A 416 19.84 -9.36 23.59
CA THR A 416 20.31 -10.74 23.81
C THR A 416 20.48 -11.05 25.31
N GLU A 417 21.01 -10.11 26.09
CA GLU A 417 21.12 -10.18 27.55
C GLU A 417 19.73 -10.23 28.22
N SER A 418 18.81 -9.33 27.84
CA SER A 418 17.41 -9.32 28.32
C SER A 418 16.62 -10.57 27.94
N PHE A 419 16.95 -11.18 26.80
CA PHE A 419 16.37 -12.43 26.32
C PHE A 419 16.89 -13.64 27.12
N ALA A 420 18.20 -13.71 27.36
CA ALA A 420 18.82 -14.75 28.19
C ALA A 420 18.46 -14.64 29.69
N SER A 421 18.20 -13.42 30.19
CA SER A 421 17.65 -13.24 31.54
C SER A 421 16.18 -13.69 31.62
N SER A 422 15.42 -13.56 30.54
CA SER A 422 13.99 -13.97 30.47
C SER A 422 13.76 -15.47 30.23
N PHE A 423 14.59 -16.13 29.40
CA PHE A 423 14.34 -17.49 28.92
C PHE A 423 15.47 -18.47 29.25
N ASN A 424 15.15 -19.76 29.31
CA ASN A 424 16.13 -20.84 29.35
C ASN A 424 16.76 -20.97 27.96
N THR A 425 17.81 -20.16 27.74
CA THR A 425 18.40 -19.91 26.42
C THR A 425 19.67 -20.73 26.18
N SER A 426 19.79 -21.25 24.97
CA SER A 426 20.95 -21.98 24.44
C SER A 426 21.30 -21.46 23.04
N LEU A 427 22.59 -21.27 22.75
CA LEU A 427 23.07 -20.94 21.41
C LEU A 427 23.16 -22.24 20.59
N LEU A 428 22.37 -22.35 19.51
CA LEU A 428 22.41 -23.50 18.61
C LEU A 428 23.50 -23.37 17.54
N ALA A 429 23.69 -22.15 17.02
CA ALA A 429 24.67 -21.86 15.98
C ALA A 429 25.12 -20.40 16.00
N GLU A 430 26.37 -20.17 15.64
CA GLU A 430 26.94 -18.87 15.30
C GLU A 430 27.56 -18.97 13.90
N LEU A 431 27.36 -17.95 13.07
CA LEU A 431 27.81 -17.88 11.68
C LEU A 431 28.70 -16.62 11.54
N PRO A 432 29.99 -16.67 11.93
CA PRO A 432 30.82 -15.48 12.08
C PRO A 432 30.94 -14.64 10.81
N GLN A 433 30.99 -15.29 9.64
CA GLN A 433 31.10 -14.61 8.33
C GLN A 433 29.83 -13.82 7.94
N GLN A 434 28.71 -14.06 8.61
CA GLN A 434 27.44 -13.37 8.41
C GLN A 434 27.04 -12.49 9.61
N GLU A 435 27.78 -12.61 10.73
CA GLU A 435 27.48 -11.99 12.03
C GLU A 435 26.11 -12.44 12.61
N VAL A 436 25.65 -13.64 12.21
CA VAL A 436 24.36 -14.22 12.62
C VAL A 436 24.52 -15.18 13.79
N ARG A 437 23.63 -15.07 14.77
CA ARG A 437 23.49 -16.01 15.90
C ARG A 437 22.09 -16.60 15.93
N ILE A 438 21.99 -17.85 16.38
CA ILE A 438 20.75 -18.62 16.39
C ILE A 438 20.56 -19.25 17.77
N TYR A 439 19.53 -18.80 18.47
CA TYR A 439 19.19 -19.17 19.82
C TYR A 439 17.97 -20.09 19.85
N LYS A 440 18.00 -21.05 20.77
CA LYS A 440 16.85 -21.83 21.23
C LYS A 440 16.52 -21.44 22.65
N ALA A 441 15.26 -21.13 22.91
CA ALA A 441 14.75 -20.71 24.20
C ALA A 441 13.48 -21.49 24.57
N THR A 442 13.35 -21.81 25.85
CA THR A 442 12.07 -22.20 26.47
C THR A 442 11.78 -21.27 27.64
N ALA A 443 10.56 -21.31 28.16
CA ALA A 443 10.22 -20.58 29.38
C ALA A 443 11.15 -20.95 30.55
N LYS A 444 11.30 -20.01 31.48
CA LYS A 444 11.72 -20.30 32.86
C LYS A 444 10.50 -20.71 33.67
N GLU A 445 10.71 -21.49 34.72
CA GLU A 445 9.69 -21.81 35.72
C GLU A 445 9.56 -20.68 36.75
#